data_AF-A0A1D7Y0N8-F1
#
_entry.id   AF-A0A1D7Y0N8-F1
#
_cell.length_a   1.000
_cell.length_b   1.000
_cell.length_c   1.000
_cell.angle_alpha   90.00
_cell.angle_beta   90.00
_cell.angle_gamma   90.00
#
_symmetry.space_group_name_H-M   'P 1'
#
loop_
_entity.id
_entity.type
_entity.pdbx_description
1 polymer ?
#
loop_
_entity_poly.entity_id
_entity_poly.type
_entity_poly.pdbx_seq_one_letter_code
_entity_poly.pdbx_strand_id
1 'polypeptide(L)'
;MHLNFIKNTVLLFVLTLLSCRNQSNTHAQTPISVGAQQTEIYLPILKNKNIGIVANQTSVIFKENGYTHLVDSLLSLNIAVKKVFAPEHGFRGTADAGETIKNGIDVSTGIPIVSLYGKNKKPTREQLANLDLIIFDIQDVGARFYTFISTLHYIMEACAEADIPLLVLDRPNPNGHYVDGPILDIAYSSFVGMHPVPMVHGMTVGEYAKMINGEGWLSEGVQCDLKVIPIENYTHQTAYELPIKPSPNLPNAKAINLYPSLCLFEGTNVSVGRGTELQFQIMGSPFLEGSDYNFEFTPTPNVGAKYPKHEAKVCKGLNLKNHPNLSQIELKWLIDTYQNTENKIDFFNPFFTKLAGQKLLQEQIENGWTANEIRESWIAGLEHYKTLRAPYLLYPL
;
A
#
# COMPACT_ATOMS: atom_id res chain seq x y z
N MET A 1 -62.71 51.14 3.99
CA MET A 1 -62.14 49.87 4.46
C MET A 1 -61.27 49.32 3.33
N HIS A 2 -59.97 49.63 3.34
CA HIS A 2 -59.03 49.23 2.29
C HIS A 2 -58.69 47.74 2.46
N LEU A 3 -58.96 46.91 1.44
CA LEU A 3 -58.39 45.57 1.32
C LEU A 3 -57.25 45.61 0.30
N ASN A 4 -56.06 45.31 0.78
CA ASN A 4 -54.82 45.22 0.01
C ASN A 4 -54.86 44.04 -0.97
N PHE A 5 -54.77 44.36 -2.26
CA PHE A 5 -54.55 43.42 -3.35
C PHE A 5 -53.04 43.25 -3.61
N ILE A 6 -52.34 42.56 -2.72
CA ILE A 6 -51.02 42.00 -3.05
C ILE A 6 -50.94 40.62 -2.39
N LYS A 7 -51.43 39.60 -3.09
CA LYS A 7 -51.20 38.19 -2.76
C LYS A 7 -50.49 37.52 -3.93
N ASN A 8 -49.30 37.03 -3.64
CA ASN A 8 -48.70 35.84 -4.25
C ASN A 8 -48.30 35.88 -5.72
N THR A 9 -47.45 36.82 -6.14
CA THR A 9 -46.64 36.64 -7.36
C THR A 9 -45.16 36.39 -7.05
N VAL A 10 -44.65 36.89 -5.92
CA VAL A 10 -43.24 36.71 -5.51
C VAL A 10 -42.98 35.29 -4.99
N LEU A 11 -43.93 34.69 -4.27
CA LEU A 11 -43.77 33.34 -3.70
C LEU A 11 -43.70 32.26 -4.79
N LEU A 12 -44.41 32.45 -5.91
CA LEU A 12 -44.39 31.50 -7.03
C LEU A 12 -43.07 31.55 -7.83
N PHE A 13 -42.43 32.73 -7.89
CA PHE A 13 -41.12 32.90 -8.55
C PHE A 13 -39.95 32.39 -7.71
N VAL A 14 -40.07 32.43 -6.37
CA VAL A 14 -39.07 31.86 -5.45
C VAL A 14 -39.17 30.32 -5.43
N LEU A 15 -40.37 29.76 -5.56
CA LEU A 15 -40.58 28.30 -5.61
C LEU A 15 -40.10 27.67 -6.92
N THR A 16 -40.14 28.39 -8.06
CA THR A 16 -39.60 27.88 -9.34
C THR A 16 -38.07 27.95 -9.41
N LEU A 17 -37.43 28.91 -8.74
CA LEU A 17 -35.97 29.00 -8.64
C LEU A 17 -35.35 27.98 -7.66
N LEU A 18 -36.13 27.48 -6.69
CA LEU A 18 -35.70 26.42 -5.76
C LEU A 18 -35.87 25.00 -6.32
N SER A 19 -36.64 24.82 -7.40
CA SER A 19 -36.94 23.50 -7.96
C SER A 19 -35.93 23.00 -9.00
N CYS A 20 -34.93 23.82 -9.38
CA CYS A 20 -33.90 23.44 -10.36
C CYS A 20 -32.51 23.17 -9.77
N ARG A 21 -32.36 23.05 -8.44
CA ARG A 21 -31.02 22.93 -7.81
C ARG A 21 -30.77 21.67 -6.97
N ASN A 22 -31.55 20.61 -7.16
CA ASN A 22 -31.33 19.35 -6.46
C ASN A 22 -31.58 18.10 -7.33
N GLN A 23 -31.17 18.15 -8.61
CA GLN A 23 -30.71 16.93 -9.25
C GLN A 23 -29.28 16.69 -8.78
N SER A 24 -29.15 16.05 -7.62
CA SER A 24 -27.96 15.26 -7.33
C SER A 24 -27.87 14.22 -8.44
N ASN A 25 -27.10 14.53 -9.49
CA ASN A 25 -26.63 13.54 -10.44
C ASN A 25 -25.79 12.55 -9.64
N THR A 26 -26.44 11.54 -9.07
CA THR A 26 -25.79 10.28 -8.77
C THR A 26 -25.51 9.63 -10.12
N HIS A 27 -24.50 10.16 -10.83
CA HIS A 27 -23.85 9.39 -11.87
C HIS A 27 -23.39 8.12 -11.17
N ALA A 28 -24.00 6.99 -11.51
CA ALA A 28 -23.50 5.70 -11.12
C ALA A 28 -22.04 5.66 -11.57
N GLN A 29 -21.11 5.73 -10.62
CA GLN A 29 -19.69 5.77 -10.93
C GLN A 29 -19.37 4.47 -11.66
N THR A 30 -18.88 4.56 -12.89
CA THR A 30 -18.50 3.39 -13.66
C THR A 30 -17.52 2.57 -12.81
N PRO A 31 -17.75 1.25 -12.63
CA PRO A 31 -16.88 0.43 -11.81
C PRO A 31 -15.42 0.50 -12.27
N ILE A 32 -14.50 0.47 -11.31
CA ILE A 32 -13.06 0.39 -11.59
C ILE A 32 -12.77 -0.91 -12.36
N SER A 33 -12.01 -0.79 -13.45
CA SER A 33 -11.48 -1.94 -14.19
C SER A 33 -9.96 -1.97 -14.00
N VAL A 34 -9.47 -2.90 -13.17
CA VAL A 34 -8.03 -3.05 -12.89
C VAL A 34 -7.28 -3.56 -14.13
N GLY A 35 -5.96 -3.41 -14.17
CA GLY A 35 -5.16 -3.84 -15.33
C GLY A 35 -5.36 -5.32 -15.67
N ALA A 36 -5.53 -6.18 -14.66
CA ALA A 36 -5.79 -7.61 -14.86
C ALA A 36 -7.14 -7.92 -15.53
N GLN A 37 -8.12 -7.01 -15.46
CA GLN A 37 -9.45 -7.18 -16.05
C GLN A 37 -9.45 -7.01 -17.57
N GLN A 38 -8.51 -6.22 -18.10
CA GLN A 38 -8.44 -5.81 -19.51
C GLN A 38 -7.71 -6.85 -20.39
N THR A 39 -8.24 -8.07 -20.39
CA THR A 39 -7.59 -9.24 -21.02
C THR A 39 -7.33 -9.05 -22.51
N GLU A 40 -8.24 -8.38 -23.22
CA GLU A 40 -8.17 -8.07 -24.64
C GLU A 40 -6.94 -7.22 -25.00
N ILE A 41 -6.42 -6.41 -24.05
CA ILE A 41 -5.25 -5.56 -24.27
C ILE A 41 -3.96 -6.39 -24.17
N TYR A 42 -3.87 -7.26 -23.16
CA TYR A 42 -2.61 -7.94 -22.86
C TYR A 42 -2.50 -9.36 -23.43
N LEU A 43 -3.58 -10.10 -23.65
CA LEU A 43 -3.52 -11.46 -24.21
C LEU A 43 -2.78 -11.54 -25.56
N PRO A 44 -2.94 -10.59 -26.50
CA PRO A 44 -2.15 -10.59 -27.73
C PRO A 44 -0.64 -10.48 -27.48
N ILE A 45 -0.23 -9.78 -26.41
CA ILE A 45 1.17 -9.60 -26.00
C ILE A 45 1.75 -10.92 -25.47
N LEU A 46 0.93 -11.71 -24.76
CA LEU A 46 1.34 -12.96 -24.10
C LEU A 46 1.39 -14.16 -25.04
N LYS A 47 0.78 -14.06 -26.23
CA LYS A 47 0.64 -15.18 -27.16
C LYS A 47 2.01 -15.71 -27.60
N ASN A 48 2.18 -17.03 -27.57
CA ASN A 48 3.40 -17.75 -27.93
C ASN A 48 4.64 -17.37 -27.11
N LYS A 49 4.46 -16.81 -25.90
CA LYS A 49 5.53 -16.48 -24.97
C LYS A 49 5.48 -17.36 -23.73
N ASN A 50 6.65 -17.68 -23.18
CA ASN A 50 6.81 -18.29 -21.87
C ASN A 50 6.72 -17.20 -20.79
N ILE A 51 5.67 -17.27 -19.97
CA ILE A 51 5.33 -16.19 -19.02
C ILE A 51 5.77 -16.54 -17.60
N GLY A 52 6.52 -15.63 -16.97
CA GLY A 52 6.69 -15.58 -15.53
C GLY A 52 5.66 -14.64 -14.90
N ILE A 53 5.17 -14.93 -13.70
CA ILE A 53 4.17 -14.08 -13.03
C ILE A 53 4.59 -13.83 -11.59
N VAL A 54 4.77 -12.57 -11.23
CA VAL A 54 4.94 -12.11 -9.85
C VAL A 54 3.54 -11.88 -9.27
N ALA A 55 3.14 -12.76 -8.36
CA ALA A 55 1.76 -12.84 -7.89
C ALA A 55 1.67 -13.33 -6.43
N ASN A 56 0.63 -12.86 -5.76
CA ASN A 56 0.12 -13.39 -4.49
C ASN A 56 -1.41 -13.60 -4.54
N GLN A 57 -2.06 -13.80 -3.39
CA GLN A 57 -3.50 -14.06 -3.32
C GLN A 57 -4.39 -12.93 -3.86
N THR A 58 -3.85 -11.72 -4.04
CA THR A 58 -4.58 -10.55 -4.56
C THR A 58 -4.58 -10.46 -6.09
N SER A 59 -3.78 -11.29 -6.76
CA SER A 59 -3.58 -11.31 -8.22
C SER A 59 -4.77 -11.99 -8.90
N VAL A 60 -5.91 -11.30 -8.93
CA VAL A 60 -7.18 -11.85 -9.39
C VAL A 60 -7.81 -11.00 -10.48
N ILE A 61 -8.58 -11.67 -11.34
CA ILE A 61 -9.53 -11.08 -12.28
C ILE A 61 -10.92 -11.17 -11.63
N PHE A 62 -11.59 -10.04 -11.50
CA PHE A 62 -12.90 -9.96 -10.88
C PHE A 62 -13.99 -10.42 -11.85
N LYS A 63 -15.03 -11.03 -11.29
CA LYS A 63 -16.23 -11.46 -12.01
C LYS A 63 -17.44 -10.86 -11.30
N GLU A 64 -18.60 -10.90 -11.93
CA GLU A 64 -19.84 -10.44 -11.30
C GLU A 64 -20.07 -11.09 -9.92
N ASN A 65 -19.75 -12.38 -9.80
CA ASN A 65 -19.82 -13.13 -8.56
C ASN A 65 -18.46 -13.74 -8.21
N GLY A 66 -17.62 -12.97 -7.52
CA GLY A 66 -16.32 -13.41 -7.01
C GLY A 66 -15.16 -13.09 -7.96
N TYR A 67 -14.15 -13.96 -7.97
CA TYR A 67 -12.93 -13.73 -8.74
C TYR A 67 -12.26 -15.04 -9.14
N THR A 68 -11.32 -14.96 -10.06
CA THR A 68 -10.43 -16.06 -10.42
C THR A 68 -9.00 -15.56 -10.43
N HIS A 69 -8.09 -16.35 -9.87
CA HIS A 69 -6.69 -15.97 -9.82
C HIS A 69 -6.12 -15.83 -11.24
N LEU A 70 -5.27 -14.82 -11.47
CA LEU A 70 -4.71 -14.48 -12.78
C LEU A 70 -4.04 -15.69 -13.44
N VAL A 71 -3.19 -16.42 -12.70
CA VAL A 71 -2.55 -17.66 -13.17
C VAL A 71 -3.57 -18.67 -13.71
N ASP A 72 -4.66 -18.91 -12.97
CA ASP A 72 -5.69 -19.89 -13.37
C ASP A 72 -6.42 -19.42 -14.63
N SER A 73 -6.75 -18.12 -14.69
CA SER A 73 -7.35 -17.50 -15.87
C SER A 73 -6.44 -17.64 -17.10
N LEU A 74 -5.15 -17.29 -17.00
CA LEU A 74 -4.21 -17.37 -18.12
C LEU A 74 -3.98 -18.81 -18.60
N LEU A 75 -3.89 -19.78 -17.69
CA LEU A 75 -3.80 -21.19 -18.05
C LEU A 75 -5.04 -21.67 -18.80
N SER A 76 -6.24 -21.31 -18.34
CA SER A 76 -7.49 -21.66 -19.04
C SER A 76 -7.62 -21.02 -20.43
N LEU A 77 -6.89 -19.93 -20.68
CA LEU A 77 -6.78 -19.25 -21.97
C LEU A 77 -5.60 -19.76 -22.82
N ASN A 78 -4.98 -20.88 -22.44
CA ASN A 78 -3.84 -21.51 -23.12
C ASN A 78 -2.59 -20.61 -23.20
N ILE A 79 -2.41 -19.69 -22.24
CA ILE A 79 -1.16 -18.95 -22.10
C ILE A 79 -0.13 -19.83 -21.39
N ALA A 80 1.10 -19.84 -21.91
CA ALA A 80 2.18 -20.68 -21.40
C ALA A 80 2.83 -20.07 -20.14
N VAL A 81 2.10 -20.09 -19.02
CA VAL A 81 2.65 -19.74 -17.70
C VAL A 81 3.66 -20.81 -17.29
N LYS A 82 4.91 -20.42 -17.06
CA LYS A 82 6.00 -21.35 -16.74
C LYS A 82 6.45 -21.28 -15.29
N LYS A 83 6.26 -20.14 -14.63
CA LYS A 83 6.78 -19.91 -13.28
C LYS A 83 5.99 -18.82 -12.57
N VAL A 84 5.80 -19.00 -11.28
CA VAL A 84 5.27 -17.97 -10.38
C VAL A 84 6.38 -17.52 -9.43
N PHE A 85 6.49 -16.22 -9.23
CA PHE A 85 7.36 -15.60 -8.25
C PHE A 85 6.48 -15.02 -7.14
N ALA A 86 6.57 -15.57 -5.93
CA ALA A 86 5.73 -15.16 -4.81
C ALA A 86 6.55 -14.29 -3.84
N PRO A 87 6.11 -13.04 -3.55
CA PRO A 87 6.75 -12.19 -2.53
C PRO A 87 6.40 -12.70 -1.12
N GLU A 88 6.48 -11.83 -0.10
CA GLU A 88 6.00 -12.15 1.24
C GLU A 88 4.52 -12.62 1.27
N HIS A 89 4.15 -13.41 2.29
CA HIS A 89 2.83 -14.04 2.50
C HIS A 89 2.40 -15.10 1.47
N GLY A 90 3.20 -15.32 0.43
CA GLY A 90 3.07 -16.46 -0.49
C GLY A 90 2.05 -16.27 -1.60
N PHE A 91 1.92 -17.31 -2.43
CA PHE A 91 1.14 -17.24 -3.67
C PHE A 91 -0.38 -17.32 -3.46
N ARG A 92 -0.85 -18.25 -2.63
CA ARG A 92 -2.29 -18.47 -2.37
C ARG A 92 -2.74 -17.94 -1.00
N GLY A 93 -1.91 -17.12 -0.34
CA GLY A 93 -2.26 -16.42 0.91
C GLY A 93 -2.32 -17.29 2.17
N THR A 94 -1.67 -18.46 2.15
CA THR A 94 -1.66 -19.42 3.26
C THR A 94 -0.40 -19.34 4.16
N ALA A 95 0.56 -18.44 3.85
CA ALA A 95 1.80 -18.31 4.62
C ALA A 95 1.79 -17.08 5.55
N ASP A 96 2.41 -17.21 6.72
CA ASP A 96 2.48 -16.14 7.72
C ASP A 96 3.45 -15.01 7.34
N ALA A 97 3.30 -13.86 8.01
CA ALA A 97 4.22 -12.71 7.86
C ALA A 97 5.63 -13.06 8.33
N GLY A 98 6.62 -12.86 7.46
CA GLY A 98 8.02 -13.12 7.79
C GLY A 98 8.47 -14.58 7.71
N GLU A 99 7.58 -15.52 7.38
CA GLU A 99 7.99 -16.91 7.18
C GLU A 99 8.72 -17.09 5.84
N THR A 100 9.69 -18.00 5.84
CA THR A 100 10.38 -18.40 4.61
C THR A 100 9.42 -19.22 3.77
N ILE A 101 8.82 -18.59 2.75
CA ILE A 101 8.14 -19.33 1.69
C ILE A 101 9.22 -20.17 1.01
N LYS A 102 9.04 -21.49 1.01
CA LYS A 102 9.95 -22.39 0.31
C LYS A 102 9.57 -22.44 -1.16
N ASN A 103 10.56 -22.61 -2.03
CA ASN A 103 10.28 -23.00 -3.41
C ASN A 103 9.39 -24.24 -3.40
N GLY A 104 8.43 -24.26 -4.31
CA GLY A 104 7.40 -25.29 -4.30
C GLY A 104 6.75 -25.44 -5.66
N ILE A 105 5.68 -26.21 -5.69
CA ILE A 105 4.82 -26.39 -6.85
C ILE A 105 3.42 -26.02 -6.39
N ASP A 106 2.72 -25.20 -7.17
CA ASP A 106 1.29 -24.98 -6.96
C ASP A 106 0.55 -26.29 -7.24
N VAL A 107 0.02 -26.93 -6.20
CA VAL A 107 -0.65 -28.23 -6.31
C VAL A 107 -1.81 -28.20 -7.31
N SER A 108 -2.47 -27.04 -7.44
CA SER A 108 -3.63 -26.91 -8.34
C SER A 108 -3.26 -26.84 -9.82
N THR A 109 -2.12 -26.23 -10.16
CA THR A 109 -1.73 -25.95 -11.56
C THR A 109 -0.48 -26.71 -12.02
N GLY A 110 0.30 -27.28 -11.10
CA GLY A 110 1.60 -27.88 -11.36
C GLY A 110 2.71 -26.86 -11.66
N ILE A 111 2.44 -25.56 -11.55
CA ILE A 111 3.40 -24.50 -11.87
C ILE A 111 4.44 -24.35 -10.75
N PRO A 112 5.75 -24.30 -11.06
CA PRO A 112 6.79 -23.98 -10.09
C PRO A 112 6.60 -22.61 -9.45
N ILE A 113 6.72 -22.55 -8.13
CA ILE A 113 6.72 -21.33 -7.32
C ILE A 113 8.15 -21.06 -6.83
N VAL A 114 8.65 -19.87 -7.13
CA VAL A 114 9.89 -19.30 -6.61
C VAL A 114 9.56 -18.27 -5.54
N SER A 115 10.12 -18.43 -4.36
CA SER A 115 9.96 -17.47 -3.27
C SER A 115 10.88 -16.27 -3.44
N LEU A 116 10.33 -15.06 -3.39
CA LEU A 116 11.06 -13.80 -3.41
C LEU A 116 11.20 -13.18 -2.02
N TYR A 117 11.55 -14.00 -1.03
CA TYR A 117 11.68 -13.57 0.37
C TYR A 117 13.01 -13.98 1.01
N GLY A 118 13.33 -13.37 2.15
CA GLY A 118 14.55 -13.65 2.90
C GLY A 118 15.82 -13.28 2.11
N LYS A 119 16.64 -14.28 1.79
CA LYS A 119 17.90 -14.10 1.03
C LYS A 119 17.67 -14.04 -0.49
N ASN A 120 16.49 -14.41 -0.99
CA ASN A 120 16.20 -14.52 -2.42
C ASN A 120 15.22 -13.43 -2.91
N LYS A 121 15.41 -12.16 -2.52
CA LYS A 121 14.47 -11.07 -2.86
C LYS A 121 14.48 -10.66 -4.33
N LYS A 122 15.63 -10.80 -4.99
CA LYS A 122 15.82 -10.58 -6.43
C LYS A 122 15.90 -11.93 -7.13
N PRO A 123 15.10 -12.20 -8.18
CA PRO A 123 15.24 -13.44 -8.94
C PRO A 123 16.63 -13.58 -9.52
N THR A 124 17.20 -14.79 -9.50
CA THR A 124 18.47 -15.06 -10.18
C THR A 124 18.26 -15.28 -11.68
N ARG A 125 19.34 -15.16 -12.47
CA ARG A 125 19.29 -15.40 -13.93
C ARG A 125 18.78 -16.80 -14.27
N GLU A 126 19.12 -17.81 -13.47
CA GLU A 126 18.62 -19.19 -13.61
C GLU A 126 17.12 -19.28 -13.32
N GLN A 127 16.63 -18.51 -12.34
CA GLN A 127 15.20 -18.44 -12.05
C GLN A 127 14.44 -17.73 -13.18
N LEU A 128 15.08 -16.85 -13.94
CA LEU A 128 14.51 -16.18 -15.11
C LEU A 128 14.67 -16.94 -16.43
N ALA A 129 15.48 -17.99 -16.46
CA ALA A 129 15.78 -18.72 -17.69
C ALA A 129 14.52 -19.25 -18.41
N ASN A 130 14.52 -19.12 -19.74
CA ASN A 130 13.45 -19.51 -20.65
C ASN A 130 12.11 -18.78 -20.46
N LEU A 131 12.12 -17.60 -19.82
CA LEU A 131 10.98 -16.69 -19.81
C LEU A 131 11.17 -15.62 -20.88
N ASP A 132 10.08 -15.30 -21.59
CA ASP A 132 10.08 -14.28 -22.64
C ASP A 132 9.45 -12.95 -22.16
N LEU A 133 8.73 -12.99 -21.05
CA LEU A 133 8.07 -11.84 -20.42
C LEU A 133 7.71 -12.16 -18.97
N ILE A 134 7.82 -11.16 -18.08
CA ILE A 134 7.31 -11.24 -16.70
C ILE A 134 6.09 -10.35 -16.55
N ILE A 135 5.06 -10.84 -15.87
CA ILE A 135 3.91 -10.06 -15.42
C ILE A 135 4.08 -9.72 -13.94
N PHE A 136 3.86 -8.48 -13.54
CA PHE A 136 3.72 -8.09 -12.13
C PHE A 136 2.25 -7.70 -11.87
N ASP A 137 1.58 -8.45 -11.00
CA ASP A 137 0.19 -8.21 -10.62
C ASP A 137 0.01 -8.43 -9.12
N ILE A 138 0.19 -7.38 -8.31
CA ILE A 138 0.02 -7.46 -6.85
C ILE A 138 -0.66 -6.19 -6.35
N GLN A 139 -1.64 -6.34 -5.46
CA GLN A 139 -2.28 -5.22 -4.78
C GLN A 139 -1.37 -4.67 -3.66
N ASP A 140 -0.93 -3.42 -3.82
CA ASP A 140 -0.21 -2.64 -2.81
C ASP A 140 -1.16 -1.83 -1.91
N VAL A 141 -0.63 -1.10 -0.92
CA VAL A 141 -1.40 -0.26 0.01
C VAL A 141 -0.95 1.20 0.08
N GLY A 142 0.03 1.63 -0.72
CA GLY A 142 0.43 3.03 -0.86
C GLY A 142 1.38 3.55 0.21
N ALA A 143 2.09 2.65 0.90
CA ALA A 143 3.04 3.00 1.95
C ALA A 143 4.42 2.45 1.61
N ARG A 144 5.47 3.28 1.76
CA ARG A 144 6.84 2.97 1.36
C ARG A 144 7.41 1.69 1.97
N PHE A 145 6.99 1.39 3.20
CA PHE A 145 7.42 0.21 3.96
C PHE A 145 6.56 -1.04 3.73
N TYR A 146 5.57 -0.98 2.83
CA TYR A 146 4.90 -2.15 2.31
C TYR A 146 5.69 -2.71 1.13
N THR A 147 6.26 -3.91 1.27
CA THR A 147 7.46 -4.29 0.51
C THR A 147 7.21 -4.80 -0.92
N PHE A 148 5.97 -4.73 -1.43
CA PHE A 148 5.68 -5.13 -2.80
C PHE A 148 6.30 -4.17 -3.84
N ILE A 149 6.40 -2.87 -3.55
CA ILE A 149 7.14 -1.93 -4.41
C ILE A 149 8.67 -2.18 -4.37
N SER A 150 9.21 -2.71 -3.27
CA SER A 150 10.61 -3.16 -3.18
C SER A 150 10.82 -4.45 -3.98
N THR A 151 9.83 -5.34 -3.98
CA THR A 151 9.83 -6.53 -4.86
C THR A 151 9.79 -6.10 -6.32
N LEU A 152 8.94 -5.12 -6.67
CA LEU A 152 8.86 -4.54 -8.01
C LEU A 152 10.21 -3.99 -8.48
N HIS A 153 10.94 -3.24 -7.64
CA HIS A 153 12.30 -2.79 -7.95
C HIS A 153 13.21 -3.96 -8.35
N TYR A 154 13.30 -5.00 -7.52
CA TYR A 154 14.18 -6.12 -7.82
C TYR A 154 13.75 -6.92 -9.06
N ILE A 155 12.44 -7.03 -9.32
CA ILE A 155 11.93 -7.61 -10.56
C ILE A 155 12.35 -6.79 -11.76
N MET A 156 12.15 -5.47 -11.71
CA MET A 156 12.55 -4.56 -12.79
C MET A 156 14.04 -4.64 -13.07
N GLU A 157 14.86 -4.64 -12.03
CA GLU A 157 16.32 -4.76 -12.16
C GLU A 157 16.72 -6.10 -12.79
N ALA A 158 16.17 -7.21 -12.29
CA ALA A 158 16.49 -8.54 -12.82
C ALA A 158 15.97 -8.74 -14.26
N CYS A 159 14.82 -8.15 -14.61
CA CYS A 159 14.29 -8.10 -15.96
C CYS A 159 15.23 -7.32 -16.90
N ALA A 160 15.69 -6.14 -16.47
CA ALA A 160 16.62 -5.32 -17.25
C ALA A 160 17.95 -6.03 -17.50
N GLU A 161 18.52 -6.68 -16.48
CA GLU A 161 19.77 -7.46 -16.59
C GLU A 161 19.66 -8.72 -17.46
N ALA A 162 18.45 -9.26 -17.59
CA ALA A 162 18.17 -10.48 -18.35
C ALA A 162 17.61 -10.21 -19.76
N ASP A 163 17.43 -8.94 -20.15
CA ASP A 163 16.74 -8.52 -21.38
C ASP A 163 15.31 -9.12 -21.50
N ILE A 164 14.60 -9.20 -20.38
CA ILE A 164 13.22 -9.72 -20.33
C ILE A 164 12.25 -8.56 -20.08
N PRO A 165 11.27 -8.31 -20.97
CA PRO A 165 10.25 -7.29 -20.75
C PRO A 165 9.39 -7.56 -19.51
N LEU A 166 9.00 -6.48 -18.82
CA LEU A 166 8.08 -6.48 -17.69
C LEU A 166 6.75 -5.84 -18.08
N LEU A 167 5.66 -6.58 -17.83
CA LEU A 167 4.29 -6.09 -17.94
C LEU A 167 3.69 -5.90 -16.54
N VAL A 168 3.40 -4.66 -16.15
CA VAL A 168 2.69 -4.37 -14.89
C VAL A 168 1.19 -4.29 -15.17
N LEU A 169 0.41 -5.10 -14.47
CA LEU A 169 -1.06 -5.00 -14.45
C LEU A 169 -1.42 -4.11 -13.26
N ASP A 170 -1.75 -2.85 -13.54
CA ASP A 170 -1.84 -1.84 -12.50
C ASP A 170 -3.10 -2.02 -11.62
N ARG A 171 -2.98 -1.60 -10.36
CA ARG A 171 -4.04 -1.72 -9.34
C ARG A 171 -4.18 -0.43 -8.53
N PRO A 172 -5.41 -0.06 -8.10
CA PRO A 172 -5.64 1.17 -7.36
C PRO A 172 -4.79 1.23 -6.09
N ASN A 173 -4.26 2.43 -5.79
CA ASN A 173 -3.63 2.69 -4.50
C ASN A 173 -4.71 3.14 -3.50
N PRO A 174 -4.99 2.37 -2.41
CA PRO A 174 -6.01 2.74 -1.41
C PRO A 174 -5.63 3.95 -0.54
N ASN A 175 -4.36 4.37 -0.56
CA ASN A 175 -3.86 5.61 0.01
C ASN A 175 -3.35 6.58 -1.08
N GLY A 176 -3.89 6.47 -2.30
CA GLY A 176 -3.49 7.27 -3.47
C GLY A 176 -3.88 8.75 -3.40
N HIS A 177 -4.81 9.11 -2.51
CA HIS A 177 -5.43 10.43 -2.38
C HIS A 177 -4.55 11.50 -1.72
N TYR A 178 -3.40 11.11 -1.17
CA TYR A 178 -2.48 12.03 -0.51
C TYR A 178 -1.03 11.60 -0.61
N VAL A 179 -0.13 12.54 -0.31
CA VAL A 179 1.31 12.33 -0.22
C VAL A 179 1.77 12.96 1.07
N ASP A 180 2.47 12.21 1.92
CA ASP A 180 2.91 12.72 3.22
C ASP A 180 4.08 11.92 3.82
N GLY A 181 4.75 12.56 4.77
CA GLY A 181 5.88 12.01 5.52
C GLY A 181 7.25 12.38 4.97
N PRO A 182 8.31 12.09 5.74
CA PRO A 182 9.66 12.41 5.36
C PRO A 182 10.11 11.62 4.12
N ILE A 183 10.87 12.28 3.25
CA ILE A 183 11.55 11.66 2.12
C ILE A 183 12.62 10.70 2.67
N LEU A 184 12.73 9.51 2.08
CA LEU A 184 13.80 8.57 2.42
C LEU A 184 15.15 9.19 2.05
N ASP A 185 16.05 9.30 3.02
CA ASP A 185 17.47 9.44 2.77
C ASP A 185 18.02 8.08 2.33
N ILE A 186 18.70 8.04 1.18
CA ILE A 186 19.22 6.81 0.58
C ILE A 186 20.23 6.09 1.49
N ALA A 187 20.87 6.80 2.44
CA ALA A 187 21.71 6.17 3.46
C ALA A 187 20.92 5.21 4.37
N TYR A 188 19.59 5.40 4.46
CA TYR A 188 18.67 4.54 5.20
C TYR A 188 18.00 3.48 4.33
N SER A 189 18.30 3.40 3.04
CA SER A 189 17.71 2.43 2.13
C SER A 189 17.80 1.00 2.66
N SER A 190 16.70 0.26 2.47
CA SER A 190 16.52 -1.12 2.88
C SER A 190 15.33 -1.74 2.15
N PHE A 191 14.98 -2.99 2.44
CA PHE A 191 13.82 -3.62 1.82
C PHE A 191 12.47 -2.98 2.19
N VAL A 192 12.40 -2.20 3.27
CA VAL A 192 11.20 -1.42 3.68
C VAL A 192 11.24 0.03 3.19
N GLY A 193 12.12 0.34 2.24
CA GLY A 193 12.22 1.65 1.61
C GLY A 193 13.49 1.73 0.78
N MET A 194 13.35 1.67 -0.54
CA MET A 194 14.49 1.59 -1.47
C MET A 194 14.82 2.92 -2.13
N HIS A 195 13.82 3.78 -2.33
CA HIS A 195 13.92 4.99 -3.17
C HIS A 195 13.62 6.26 -2.37
N PRO A 196 14.15 7.42 -2.78
CA PRO A 196 13.94 8.72 -2.13
C PRO A 196 12.50 9.25 -2.33
N VAL A 197 11.52 8.52 -1.80
CA VAL A 197 10.09 8.83 -1.84
C VAL A 197 9.58 9.03 -0.40
N PRO A 198 8.47 9.77 -0.19
CA PRO A 198 7.87 9.93 1.13
C PRO A 198 7.27 8.62 1.64
N MET A 199 6.90 8.58 2.92
CA MET A 199 6.26 7.42 3.55
C MET A 199 4.95 7.04 2.84
N VAL A 200 4.12 8.03 2.50
CA VAL A 200 2.93 7.85 1.64
C VAL A 200 3.25 8.48 0.30
N HIS A 201 3.47 7.66 -0.71
CA HIS A 201 3.95 8.09 -2.02
C HIS A 201 2.82 8.52 -2.97
N GLY A 202 1.58 8.09 -2.70
CA GLY A 202 0.39 8.48 -3.45
C GLY A 202 0.40 8.10 -4.92
N MET A 203 1.10 7.02 -5.30
CA MET A 203 1.22 6.50 -6.67
C MET A 203 0.73 5.06 -6.73
N THR A 204 0.19 4.62 -7.86
CA THR A 204 -0.06 3.19 -8.11
C THR A 204 1.24 2.44 -8.35
N VAL A 205 1.20 1.11 -8.40
CA VAL A 205 2.39 0.30 -8.69
C VAL A 205 2.89 0.51 -10.13
N GLY A 206 1.99 0.75 -11.08
CA GLY A 206 2.33 1.08 -12.47
C GLY A 206 3.01 2.44 -12.61
N GLU A 207 2.50 3.47 -11.95
CA GLU A 207 3.14 4.79 -11.90
C GLU A 207 4.51 4.72 -11.21
N TYR A 208 4.60 3.98 -10.10
CA TYR A 208 5.85 3.79 -9.37
C TYR A 208 6.89 3.04 -10.20
N ALA A 209 6.49 2.01 -10.97
CA ALA A 209 7.36 1.33 -11.92
C ALA A 209 7.92 2.30 -12.98
N LYS A 210 7.07 3.16 -13.55
CA LYS A 210 7.52 4.18 -14.51
C LYS A 210 8.51 5.15 -13.88
N MET A 211 8.28 5.54 -12.63
CA MET A 211 9.18 6.42 -11.88
C MET A 211 10.53 5.77 -11.61
N ILE A 212 10.57 4.51 -11.16
CA ILE A 212 11.83 3.75 -10.96
C ILE A 212 12.69 3.79 -12.24
N ASN A 213 12.09 3.50 -13.39
CA ASN A 213 12.80 3.50 -14.67
C ASN A 213 13.22 4.92 -15.11
N GLY A 214 12.32 5.89 -15.03
CA GLY A 214 12.54 7.25 -15.52
C GLY A 214 13.57 8.02 -14.71
N GLU A 215 13.59 7.81 -13.40
CA GLU A 215 14.58 8.40 -12.48
C GLU A 215 15.91 7.63 -12.44
N GLY A 216 16.03 6.52 -13.19
CA GLY A 216 17.26 5.72 -13.25
C GLY A 216 17.65 5.10 -11.90
N TRP A 217 16.66 4.67 -11.11
CA TRP A 217 16.89 4.12 -9.76
C TRP A 217 17.35 2.66 -9.73
N LEU A 218 17.37 1.98 -10.87
CA LEU A 218 17.92 0.62 -10.98
C LEU A 218 19.46 0.68 -10.97
N SER A 219 20.09 -0.38 -10.46
CA SER A 219 21.55 -0.44 -10.36
C SER A 219 22.23 -0.30 -11.73
N GLU A 220 23.41 0.32 -11.73
CA GLU A 220 24.23 0.51 -12.95
C GLU A 220 23.52 1.29 -14.08
N GLY A 221 22.39 1.95 -13.78
CA GLY A 221 21.62 2.71 -14.74
C GLY A 221 20.88 1.86 -15.78
N VAL A 222 20.70 0.57 -15.53
CA VAL A 222 19.91 -0.30 -16.41
C VAL A 222 18.46 0.19 -16.48
N GLN A 223 17.80 -0.06 -17.61
CA GLN A 223 16.40 0.29 -17.79
C GLN A 223 15.61 -0.94 -18.17
N CYS A 224 14.51 -1.19 -17.45
CA CYS A 224 13.62 -2.30 -17.75
C CYS A 224 12.77 -1.95 -18.98
N ASP A 225 12.64 -2.85 -19.96
CA ASP A 225 11.58 -2.74 -20.98
C ASP A 225 10.23 -2.92 -20.29
N LEU A 226 9.54 -1.81 -20.03
CA LEU A 226 8.38 -1.74 -19.15
C LEU A 226 7.14 -1.37 -19.95
N LYS A 227 6.09 -2.17 -19.80
CA LYS A 227 4.73 -1.84 -20.21
C LYS A 227 3.80 -1.88 -19.02
N VAL A 228 2.91 -0.89 -18.91
CA VAL A 228 1.87 -0.84 -17.88
C VAL A 228 0.51 -0.95 -18.55
N ILE A 229 -0.36 -1.81 -18.03
CA ILE A 229 -1.79 -1.81 -18.35
C ILE A 229 -2.48 -0.95 -17.28
N PRO A 230 -2.95 0.26 -17.62
CA PRO A 230 -3.50 1.21 -16.66
C PRO A 230 -4.86 0.73 -16.13
N ILE A 231 -5.32 1.36 -15.05
CA ILE A 231 -6.65 1.16 -14.49
C ILE A 231 -7.66 2.05 -15.24
N GLU A 232 -8.84 1.53 -15.57
CA GLU A 232 -9.94 2.35 -16.07
C GLU A 232 -10.84 2.84 -14.93
N ASN A 233 -11.42 4.03 -15.10
CA ASN A 233 -12.34 4.66 -14.15
C ASN A 233 -11.72 4.97 -12.78
N TYR A 234 -10.41 5.23 -12.75
CA TYR A 234 -9.65 5.55 -11.55
C TYR A 234 -9.02 6.95 -11.61
N THR A 235 -9.03 7.63 -10.47
CA THR A 235 -8.32 8.88 -10.18
C THR A 235 -7.66 8.72 -8.82
N HIS A 236 -6.70 9.57 -8.47
CA HIS A 236 -6.10 9.53 -7.14
C HIS A 236 -7.11 9.81 -6.02
N GLN A 237 -8.23 10.47 -6.32
CA GLN A 237 -9.32 10.71 -5.35
C GLN A 237 -10.37 9.60 -5.29
N THR A 238 -10.25 8.57 -6.13
CA THR A 238 -11.17 7.45 -6.10
C THR A 238 -10.87 6.58 -4.88
N ALA A 239 -11.79 6.57 -3.91
CA ALA A 239 -11.74 5.66 -2.78
C ALA A 239 -11.81 4.21 -3.27
N TYR A 240 -10.92 3.35 -2.77
CA TYR A 240 -10.85 1.94 -3.14
C TYR A 240 -10.77 1.06 -1.90
N GLU A 241 -11.81 0.27 -1.66
CA GLU A 241 -11.81 -0.78 -0.65
C GLU A 241 -11.31 -2.09 -1.28
N LEU A 242 -10.26 -2.65 -0.69
CA LEU A 242 -9.65 -3.87 -1.21
C LEU A 242 -10.60 -5.06 -1.01
N PRO A 243 -10.97 -5.77 -2.09
CA PRO A 243 -11.87 -6.93 -1.99
C PRO A 243 -11.18 -8.16 -1.38
N ILE A 244 -9.84 -8.20 -1.37
CA ILE A 244 -9.03 -9.26 -0.79
C ILE A 244 -7.99 -8.59 0.12
N LYS A 245 -7.88 -9.05 1.37
CA LYS A 245 -6.88 -8.53 2.30
C LYS A 245 -5.45 -8.72 1.72
N PRO A 246 -4.63 -7.66 1.69
CA PRO A 246 -3.29 -7.73 1.08
C PRO A 246 -2.30 -8.46 1.99
N SER A 247 -2.53 -8.48 3.31
CA SER A 247 -1.80 -9.30 4.28
C SER A 247 -2.71 -9.77 5.42
N PRO A 248 -2.30 -10.76 6.22
CA PRO A 248 -3.03 -11.17 7.42
C PRO A 248 -3.26 -10.02 8.43
N ASN A 249 -2.38 -9.02 8.46
CA ASN A 249 -2.42 -7.93 9.45
C ASN A 249 -3.07 -6.65 8.93
N LEU A 250 -3.47 -6.59 7.66
CA LEU A 250 -4.27 -5.50 7.10
C LEU A 250 -5.65 -6.05 6.72
N PRO A 251 -6.50 -6.38 7.72
CA PRO A 251 -7.71 -7.15 7.49
C PRO A 251 -8.84 -6.38 6.79
N ASN A 252 -8.80 -5.05 6.79
CA ASN A 252 -9.88 -4.20 6.28
C ASN A 252 -9.40 -2.80 5.87
N ALA A 253 -10.30 -2.02 5.26
CA ALA A 253 -10.02 -0.66 4.79
C ALA A 253 -9.57 0.29 5.92
N LYS A 254 -10.08 0.12 7.14
CA LYS A 254 -9.66 0.95 8.29
C LYS A 254 -8.19 0.72 8.62
N ALA A 255 -7.77 -0.54 8.75
CA ALA A 255 -6.38 -0.91 9.01
C ALA A 255 -5.47 -0.37 7.89
N ILE A 256 -5.88 -0.48 6.63
CA ILE A 256 -5.12 0.03 5.48
C ILE A 256 -4.95 1.56 5.53
N ASN A 257 -5.99 2.30 5.90
CA ASN A 257 -5.92 3.76 6.02
C ASN A 257 -5.06 4.22 7.21
N LEU A 258 -5.09 3.49 8.32
CA LEU A 258 -4.30 3.79 9.51
C LEU A 258 -2.85 3.32 9.41
N TYR A 259 -2.57 2.33 8.55
CA TYR A 259 -1.27 1.68 8.41
C TYR A 259 -0.10 2.66 8.23
N PRO A 260 -0.16 3.70 7.37
CA PRO A 260 0.95 4.63 7.22
C PRO A 260 1.36 5.34 8.51
N SER A 261 0.40 5.62 9.39
CA SER A 261 0.66 6.27 10.68
C SER A 261 1.09 5.26 11.73
N LEU A 262 0.40 4.13 11.80
CA LEU A 262 0.63 3.14 12.86
C LEU A 262 1.88 2.29 12.64
N CYS A 263 2.31 2.07 11.40
CA CYS A 263 3.47 1.21 11.12
C CYS A 263 4.78 1.75 11.71
N LEU A 264 4.91 3.07 11.91
CA LEU A 264 6.06 3.65 12.63
C LEU A 264 6.26 3.04 14.03
N PHE A 265 5.19 2.64 14.71
CA PHE A 265 5.25 2.01 16.03
C PHE A 265 5.86 0.59 16.01
N GLU A 266 6.01 -0.04 14.84
CA GLU A 266 6.83 -1.26 14.75
C GLU A 266 8.28 -0.97 15.15
N GLY A 267 8.77 0.23 14.84
CA GLY A 267 10.04 0.77 15.28
C GLY A 267 10.08 1.26 16.73
N THR A 268 9.01 1.10 17.51
CA THR A 268 8.98 1.57 18.90
C THR A 268 8.69 0.47 19.92
N ASN A 269 8.55 0.80 21.20
CA ASN A 269 8.04 -0.12 22.23
C ASN A 269 6.49 -0.22 22.24
N VAL A 270 5.78 0.31 21.25
CA VAL A 270 4.30 0.31 21.20
C VAL A 270 3.82 -0.83 20.30
N SER A 271 2.83 -1.59 20.77
CA SER A 271 2.11 -2.59 19.98
C SER A 271 1.08 -1.91 19.09
N VAL A 272 0.94 -2.38 17.85
CA VAL A 272 -0.07 -1.94 16.87
C VAL A 272 -1.22 -2.93 16.77
N GLY A 273 -1.46 -3.71 17.83
CA GLY A 273 -2.55 -4.68 17.89
C GLY A 273 -2.30 -6.00 17.17
N ARG A 274 -1.09 -6.27 16.66
CA ARG A 274 -0.70 -7.63 16.21
C ARG A 274 -0.90 -8.62 17.35
N GLY A 275 -1.45 -9.80 17.06
CA GLY A 275 -1.89 -10.74 18.10
C GLY A 275 -3.27 -10.45 18.69
N THR A 276 -4.07 -9.62 18.02
CA THR A 276 -5.49 -9.37 18.33
C THR A 276 -6.30 -9.43 17.03
N GLU A 277 -7.62 -9.20 17.07
CA GLU A 277 -8.47 -9.05 15.87
C GLU A 277 -8.55 -7.60 15.34
N LEU A 278 -7.77 -6.69 15.93
CA LEU A 278 -7.75 -5.26 15.62
C LEU A 278 -6.36 -4.77 15.22
N GLN A 279 -5.58 -5.60 14.52
CA GLN A 279 -4.27 -5.22 13.99
C GLN A 279 -4.39 -3.92 13.17
N PHE A 280 -3.47 -2.98 13.41
CA PHE A 280 -3.44 -1.64 12.83
C PHE A 280 -4.74 -0.83 13.02
N GLN A 281 -5.51 -1.14 14.05
CA GLN A 281 -6.71 -0.38 14.46
C GLN A 281 -6.71 -0.06 15.95
N ILE A 282 -5.67 -0.49 16.67
CA ILE A 282 -5.39 -0.17 18.07
C ILE A 282 -3.90 0.07 18.22
N MET A 283 -3.52 0.80 19.26
CA MET A 283 -2.12 0.98 19.65
C MET A 283 -2.01 1.02 21.16
N GLY A 284 -0.91 0.51 21.72
CA GLY A 284 -0.70 0.55 23.18
C GLY A 284 0.56 -0.17 23.65
N SER A 285 0.91 0.01 24.90
CA SER A 285 2.13 -0.54 25.52
C SER A 285 1.90 -0.78 27.01
N PRO A 286 2.56 -1.75 27.65
CA PRO A 286 2.56 -1.91 29.10
C PRO A 286 3.31 -0.77 29.82
N PHE A 287 4.01 0.09 29.07
CA PHE A 287 4.80 1.21 29.61
C PHE A 287 4.12 2.58 29.46
N LEU A 288 2.82 2.63 29.18
CA LEU A 288 2.06 3.89 29.04
C LEU A 288 1.20 4.14 30.29
N GLU A 289 1.35 5.31 30.89
CA GLU A 289 0.69 5.68 32.16
C GLU A 289 -0.26 6.90 32.06
N GLY A 290 -0.51 7.40 30.85
CA GLY A 290 -1.38 8.56 30.62
C GLY A 290 -2.87 8.25 30.85
N SER A 291 -3.60 9.17 31.49
CA SER A 291 -5.06 9.06 31.73
C SER A 291 -5.91 9.03 30.46
N ASP A 292 -5.34 9.42 29.33
CA ASP A 292 -6.01 9.39 28.03
C ASP A 292 -6.06 7.97 27.43
N TYR A 293 -5.27 7.02 27.96
CA TYR A 293 -5.17 5.63 27.50
C TYR A 293 -6.12 4.70 28.24
N ASN A 294 -7.42 4.88 28.02
CA ASN A 294 -8.49 4.14 28.71
C ASN A 294 -8.86 2.80 28.03
N PHE A 295 -8.17 2.42 26.95
CA PHE A 295 -8.39 1.15 26.26
C PHE A 295 -7.25 0.18 26.58
N GLU A 296 -7.62 -1.06 26.90
CA GLU A 296 -6.67 -2.13 27.18
C GLU A 296 -6.86 -3.32 26.22
N PHE A 297 -5.74 -3.95 25.86
CA PHE A 297 -5.73 -5.18 25.09
C PHE A 297 -4.51 -6.04 25.44
N THR A 298 -4.62 -7.34 25.23
CA THR A 298 -3.54 -8.30 25.49
C THR A 298 -3.24 -9.08 24.21
N PRO A 299 -2.09 -8.84 23.56
CA PRO A 299 -1.68 -9.60 22.38
C PRO A 299 -1.45 -11.08 22.69
N THR A 300 -1.96 -11.97 21.85
CA THR A 300 -1.70 -13.41 21.87
C THR A 300 -1.29 -13.93 20.49
N PRO A 301 -0.50 -15.01 20.38
CA PRO A 301 -0.13 -15.54 19.09
C PRO A 301 -1.34 -15.86 18.20
N ASN A 302 -1.35 -15.37 16.97
CA ASN A 302 -2.39 -15.66 15.98
C ASN A 302 -1.83 -15.68 14.55
N VAL A 303 -2.70 -15.97 13.57
CA VAL A 303 -2.34 -15.96 12.15
C VAL A 303 -1.87 -14.54 11.77
N GLY A 304 -0.65 -14.44 11.23
CA GLY A 304 -0.02 -13.16 10.93
C GLY A 304 0.82 -12.55 12.07
N ALA A 305 0.78 -13.10 13.29
CA ALA A 305 1.61 -12.66 14.41
C ALA A 305 1.89 -13.81 15.38
N LYS A 306 2.84 -14.68 15.03
CA LYS A 306 3.29 -15.79 15.88
C LYS A 306 3.98 -15.35 17.17
N TYR A 307 4.68 -14.22 17.11
CA TYR A 307 5.42 -13.61 18.23
C TYR A 307 5.03 -12.13 18.34
N PRO A 308 3.80 -11.82 18.79
CA PRO A 308 3.33 -10.45 18.85
C PRO A 308 4.12 -9.64 19.90
N LYS A 309 4.30 -8.35 19.63
CA LYS A 309 4.92 -7.43 20.60
C LYS A 309 4.05 -7.37 21.86
N HIS A 310 4.69 -7.53 23.02
CA HIS A 310 4.02 -7.62 24.33
C HIS A 310 3.08 -8.82 24.49
N GLU A 311 3.46 -9.96 23.92
CA GLU A 311 2.74 -11.22 24.11
C GLU A 311 2.37 -11.47 25.58
N ALA A 312 1.08 -11.76 25.81
CA ALA A 312 0.49 -12.03 27.12
C ALA A 312 0.61 -10.90 28.16
N LYS A 313 0.97 -9.66 27.74
CA LYS A 313 1.02 -8.48 28.61
C LYS A 313 -0.11 -7.51 28.26
N VAL A 314 -0.73 -6.95 29.30
CA VAL A 314 -1.75 -5.91 29.13
C VAL A 314 -1.09 -4.65 28.57
N CYS A 315 -1.62 -4.16 27.46
CA CYS A 315 -1.22 -2.91 26.82
C CYS A 315 -2.32 -1.88 27.02
N LYS A 316 -2.01 -0.73 27.65
CA LYS A 316 -2.88 0.44 27.68
C LYS A 316 -2.63 1.29 26.44
N GLY A 317 -3.68 1.88 25.87
CA GLY A 317 -3.54 2.77 24.72
C GLY A 317 -4.85 3.25 24.12
N LEU A 318 -4.92 3.28 22.79
CA LEU A 318 -6.02 3.84 22.01
C LEU A 318 -6.71 2.79 21.15
N ASN A 319 -8.04 2.88 21.07
CA ASN A 319 -8.84 2.16 20.08
C ASN A 319 -9.21 3.09 18.93
N LEU A 320 -8.68 2.80 17.75
CA LEU A 320 -8.77 3.62 16.54
C LEU A 320 -9.70 3.02 15.48
N LYS A 321 -10.40 1.91 15.80
CA LYS A 321 -11.33 1.22 14.86
C LYS A 321 -12.36 2.17 14.24
N ASN A 322 -12.85 3.13 15.02
CA ASN A 322 -13.85 4.10 14.59
C ASN A 322 -13.26 5.50 14.32
N HIS A 323 -11.93 5.64 14.29
CA HIS A 323 -11.29 6.91 14.00
C HIS A 323 -11.65 7.37 12.57
N PRO A 324 -11.89 8.67 12.31
CA PRO A 324 -12.04 9.17 10.95
C PRO A 324 -10.88 8.75 10.03
N ASN A 325 -11.16 8.60 8.74
CA ASN A 325 -10.09 8.28 7.78
C ASN A 325 -9.06 9.40 7.75
N LEU A 326 -7.79 9.02 7.71
CA LEU A 326 -6.67 9.93 7.61
C LEU A 326 -6.38 10.31 6.15
N SER A 327 -5.90 11.54 5.98
CA SER A 327 -5.32 12.05 4.72
C SER A 327 -3.94 12.69 4.97
N GLN A 328 -3.32 12.28 6.07
CA GLN A 328 -1.98 12.67 6.53
C GLN A 328 -1.52 11.70 7.62
N ILE A 329 -0.22 11.56 7.83
CA ILE A 329 0.38 10.73 8.89
C ILE A 329 0.06 11.34 10.25
N GLU A 330 -0.58 10.62 11.15
CA GLU A 330 -0.98 11.16 12.46
C GLU A 330 0.20 11.16 13.46
N LEU A 331 0.98 12.24 13.43
CA LEU A 331 2.15 12.43 14.29
C LEU A 331 1.81 12.60 15.76
N LYS A 332 0.61 13.09 16.10
CA LYS A 332 0.23 13.32 17.49
C LYS A 332 0.28 12.02 18.28
N TRP A 333 -0.16 10.90 17.71
CA TRP A 333 -0.10 9.60 18.38
C TRP A 333 1.33 9.21 18.76
N LEU A 334 2.29 9.46 17.88
CA LEU A 334 3.69 9.10 18.09
C LEU A 334 4.36 10.01 19.13
N ILE A 335 4.10 11.32 19.05
CA ILE A 335 4.61 12.31 20.00
C ILE A 335 4.03 12.06 21.39
N ASP A 336 2.70 11.93 21.50
CA ASP A 336 2.00 11.74 22.77
C ASP A 336 2.46 10.45 23.46
N THR A 337 2.63 9.35 22.72
CA THR A 337 3.13 8.09 23.32
C THR A 337 4.58 8.16 23.75
N TYR A 338 5.46 8.85 23.00
CA TYR A 338 6.82 9.10 23.44
C TYR A 338 6.88 9.98 24.70
N GLN A 339 5.97 10.93 24.83
CA GLN A 339 5.88 11.80 26.00
C GLN A 339 5.37 11.07 27.24
N ASN A 340 4.43 10.12 27.07
CA ASN A 340 3.74 9.42 28.15
C ASN A 340 4.27 8.01 28.45
N THR A 341 5.38 7.59 27.83
CA THR A 341 6.02 6.32 28.17
C THR A 341 6.94 6.44 29.37
N GLU A 342 6.90 5.45 30.26
CA GLU A 342 7.87 5.33 31.36
C GLU A 342 9.27 4.91 30.88
N ASN A 343 9.37 4.30 29.70
CA ASN A 343 10.62 3.80 29.14
C ASN A 343 11.00 4.55 27.85
N LYS A 344 11.48 5.79 28.02
CA LYS A 344 11.97 6.62 26.89
C LYS A 344 13.24 6.07 26.25
N ILE A 345 14.11 5.42 27.04
CA ILE A 345 15.40 4.88 26.57
C ILE A 345 15.17 3.81 25.51
N ASP A 346 14.24 2.89 25.74
CA ASP A 346 13.92 1.82 24.80
C ASP A 346 12.69 2.14 23.92
N PHE A 347 12.24 3.40 23.90
CA PHE A 347 11.05 3.75 23.13
C PHE A 347 11.28 3.54 21.65
N PHE A 348 12.40 4.01 21.08
CA PHE A 348 12.77 3.79 19.69
C PHE A 348 13.76 2.63 19.57
N ASN A 349 13.53 1.75 18.59
CA ASN A 349 14.49 0.73 18.19
C ASN A 349 15.08 1.05 16.80
N PRO A 350 16.16 0.39 16.35
CA PRO A 350 16.81 0.72 15.09
C PRO A 350 15.90 0.67 13.84
N PHE A 351 14.80 -0.10 13.89
CA PHE A 351 13.86 -0.21 12.78
C PHE A 351 13.06 1.08 12.56
N PHE A 352 12.89 1.94 13.59
CA PHE A 352 12.20 3.22 13.44
C PHE A 352 12.82 4.08 12.35
N THR A 353 14.13 4.26 12.37
CA THR A 353 14.84 5.07 11.37
C THR A 353 14.78 4.47 9.97
N LYS A 354 14.66 3.13 9.84
CA LYS A 354 14.44 2.46 8.56
C LYS A 354 13.03 2.69 8.01
N LEU A 355 12.01 2.67 8.88
CA LEU A 355 10.63 2.96 8.50
C LEU A 355 10.42 4.44 8.16
N ALA A 356 10.91 5.34 9.02
CA ALA A 356 10.90 6.79 8.80
C ALA A 356 11.78 7.19 7.62
N GLY A 357 12.82 6.40 7.31
CA GLY A 357 13.72 6.64 6.19
C GLY A 357 14.77 7.72 6.45
N GLN A 358 14.88 8.18 7.69
CA GLN A 358 15.89 9.11 8.16
C GLN A 358 15.91 9.08 9.69
N LYS A 359 16.99 9.61 10.28
CA LYS A 359 17.08 9.78 11.74
C LYS A 359 16.38 11.06 12.24
N LEU A 360 16.24 12.07 11.38
CA LEU A 360 15.73 13.39 11.75
C LEU A 360 14.36 13.35 12.46
N LEU A 361 13.43 12.49 12.02
CA LEU A 361 12.11 12.37 12.67
C LEU A 361 12.24 11.94 14.14
N GLN A 362 13.13 10.98 14.42
CA GLN A 362 13.39 10.52 15.78
C GLN A 362 13.96 11.68 16.62
N GLU A 363 14.98 12.36 16.09
CA GLU A 363 15.65 13.46 16.77
C GLU A 363 14.68 14.62 17.06
N GLN A 364 13.78 14.95 16.14
CA GLN A 364 12.78 15.98 16.35
C GLN A 364 11.83 15.63 17.51
N ILE A 365 11.37 14.38 17.59
CA ILE A 365 10.49 13.91 18.66
C ILE A 365 11.23 13.91 20.01
N GLU A 366 12.47 13.43 20.04
CA GLU A 366 13.32 13.44 21.24
C GLU A 366 13.61 14.86 21.73
N ASN A 367 13.75 15.82 20.80
CA ASN A 367 13.94 17.24 21.09
C ASN A 367 12.63 17.99 21.38
N GLY A 368 11.49 17.30 21.45
CA GLY A 368 10.22 17.89 21.86
C GLY A 368 9.55 18.76 20.80
N TRP A 369 9.86 18.57 19.51
CA TRP A 369 9.18 19.27 18.43
C TRP A 369 7.70 18.92 18.40
N THR A 370 6.88 19.91 18.08
CA THR A 370 5.45 19.74 17.83
C THR A 370 5.19 19.06 16.49
N ALA A 371 4.00 18.50 16.32
CA ALA A 371 3.58 17.89 15.04
C ALA A 371 3.66 18.89 13.87
N ASN A 372 3.36 20.17 14.11
CA ASN A 372 3.42 21.20 13.07
C ASN A 372 4.86 21.49 12.64
N GLU A 373 5.79 21.66 13.60
CA GLU A 373 7.22 21.90 13.29
C GLU A 373 7.83 20.72 12.52
N ILE A 374 7.48 19.48 12.90
CA ILE A 374 7.93 18.28 12.19
C ILE A 374 7.39 18.27 10.75
N ARG A 375 6.09 18.56 10.56
CA ARG A 375 5.51 18.64 9.21
C ARG A 375 6.18 19.70 8.36
N GLU A 376 6.34 20.91 8.90
CA GLU A 376 7.01 22.01 8.22
C GLU A 376 8.40 21.62 7.71
N SER A 377 9.13 20.80 8.48
CA SER A 377 10.47 20.35 8.11
C SER A 377 10.56 19.50 6.82
N TRP A 378 9.48 18.81 6.42
CA TRP A 378 9.49 17.97 5.22
C TRP A 378 8.65 18.51 4.05
N ILE A 379 7.96 19.65 4.21
CA ILE A 379 7.13 20.24 3.14
C ILE A 379 7.96 20.45 1.86
N ALA A 380 9.16 21.01 1.98
CA ALA A 380 10.03 21.23 0.82
C ALA A 380 10.36 19.93 0.06
N GLY A 381 10.61 18.84 0.80
CA GLY A 381 10.82 17.52 0.22
C GLY A 381 9.58 16.97 -0.47
N LEU A 382 8.40 17.17 0.11
CA LEU A 382 7.12 16.77 -0.50
C LEU A 382 6.81 17.54 -1.79
N GLU A 383 7.06 18.85 -1.83
CA GLU A 383 6.85 19.65 -3.04
C GLU A 383 7.82 19.28 -4.16
N HIS A 384 9.08 19.01 -3.81
CA HIS A 384 10.04 18.47 -4.76
C HIS A 384 9.58 17.11 -5.31
N TYR A 385 9.17 16.19 -4.44
CA TYR A 385 8.68 14.88 -4.84
C TYR A 385 7.41 14.94 -5.71
N LYS A 386 6.46 15.84 -5.40
CA LYS A 386 5.26 16.04 -6.23
C LYS A 386 5.62 16.51 -7.64
N THR A 387 6.63 17.36 -7.76
CA THR A 387 7.18 17.78 -9.07
C THR A 387 7.85 16.60 -9.78
N LEU A 388 8.66 15.83 -9.05
CA LEU A 388 9.39 14.67 -9.56
C LEU A 388 8.45 13.57 -10.10
N ARG A 389 7.36 13.28 -9.39
CA ARG A 389 6.43 12.20 -9.77
C ARG A 389 5.51 12.56 -10.93
N ALA A 390 5.29 13.84 -11.20
CA ALA A 390 4.27 14.32 -12.13
C ALA A 390 4.36 13.72 -13.56
N PRO A 391 5.56 13.54 -14.16
CA PRO A 391 5.68 12.92 -15.49
C PRO A 391 5.27 11.44 -15.54
N TYR A 392 5.21 10.78 -14.38
CA TYR A 392 4.96 9.34 -14.28
C TYR A 392 3.49 9.01 -13.99
N LEU A 393 2.71 9.99 -13.53
CA LEU A 393 1.30 9.81 -13.24
C LEU A 393 0.53 9.35 -14.48
N LEU A 394 -0.33 8.36 -14.27
CA LEU A 394 -1.23 7.78 -15.27
C LEU A 394 -2.67 8.24 -15.05
N TYR A 395 -2.98 8.76 -13.86
CA TYR A 395 -4.33 9.09 -13.44
C TYR A 395 -4.46 10.55 -13.01
N PRO A 396 -5.66 11.15 -13.14
CA PRO A 396 -5.94 12.49 -12.61
C PRO A 396 -5.75 12.56 -11.09
N LEU A 397 -5.18 13.69 -10.62
CA LEU A 397 -5.01 14.03 -9.20
C LEU A 397 -6.30 14.53 -8.54
#